data_AF-A0A3B0VA35-F1
#
_entry.id   AF-A0A3B0VA35-F1
#
_cell.length_a   1.000
_cell.length_b   1.000
_cell.length_c   1.000
_cell.angle_alpha   90.00
_cell.angle_beta   90.00
_cell.angle_gamma   90.00
#
_symmetry.space_group_name_H-M   'P 1'
#
loop_
_entity.id
_entity.type
_entity.pdbx_description
1 polymer ?
#
loop_
_entity_poly.entity_id
_entity_poly.type
_entity_poly.pdbx_seq_one_letter_code
_entity_poly.pdbx_strand_id
1 'polypeptide(L)'
;MTSTPSLMEYACKFSCRMSERQDFTISVWVPTTTLCPCSKEISRFSAHNQRAEINLNVKFKKFIWLEDLIELVESGASCEVYSLLKRPDEKYVTEKAYENPMFVEDVVRKVAQLTMAHPDISWFSVGVESFESIHKHSAYAFTDYQAICC
;
A
#
# COMPACT_ATOMS: atom_id res chain seq x y z
N MET A 1 -5.62 2.54 -21.07
CA MET A 1 -4.71 1.42 -20.81
C MET A 1 -4.77 0.42 -21.97
N THR A 2 -3.63 -0.14 -22.37
CA THR A 2 -3.49 -1.16 -23.42
C THR A 2 -3.75 -2.58 -22.91
N SER A 3 -3.88 -2.76 -21.59
CA SER A 3 -4.21 -4.01 -20.91
C SER A 3 -3.31 -5.19 -21.30
N THR A 4 -2.03 -4.92 -21.52
CA THR A 4 -1.05 -5.97 -21.80
C THR A 4 -0.74 -6.70 -20.48
N PRO A 5 -1.02 -8.01 -20.38
CA PRO A 5 -0.82 -8.73 -19.12
C PRO A 5 0.67 -8.91 -18.82
N SER A 6 1.02 -8.83 -17.54
CA SER A 6 2.34 -9.15 -17.03
C SER A 6 2.24 -9.68 -15.59
N LEU A 7 3.24 -10.45 -15.16
CA LEU A 7 3.29 -10.99 -13.82
C LEU A 7 3.88 -9.96 -12.85
N MET A 8 3.33 -9.88 -11.65
CA MET A 8 3.89 -9.09 -10.56
C MET A 8 4.16 -10.00 -9.36
N GLU A 9 5.29 -9.77 -8.71
CA GLU A 9 5.70 -10.47 -7.49
C GLU A 9 5.29 -9.66 -6.26
N TYR A 10 4.73 -10.34 -5.26
CA TYR A 10 4.42 -9.77 -3.96
C TYR A 10 5.02 -10.66 -2.87
N ALA A 11 5.77 -10.07 -1.95
CA ALA A 11 6.25 -10.80 -0.80
C ALA A 11 5.10 -10.97 0.20
N CYS A 12 4.91 -12.20 0.68
CA CYS A 12 3.81 -12.55 1.57
C CYS A 12 4.31 -13.50 2.66
N LYS A 13 3.69 -13.45 3.85
CA LYS A 13 4.07 -14.28 4.99
C LYS A 13 2.84 -14.74 5.75
N PHE A 14 2.79 -16.03 6.06
CA PHE A 14 1.83 -16.63 6.98
C PHE A 14 2.54 -16.89 8.30
N SER A 15 2.05 -16.31 9.39
CA SER A 15 2.60 -16.52 10.73
C SER A 15 1.52 -17.07 11.65
N CYS A 16 1.81 -18.18 12.32
CA CYS A 16 0.95 -18.78 13.31
C CYS A 16 1.70 -18.86 14.63
N ARG A 17 1.09 -18.36 15.71
CA ARG A 17 1.52 -18.64 17.07
C ARG A 17 0.46 -19.50 17.75
N MET A 18 0.88 -20.64 18.27
CA MET A 18 0.04 -21.54 19.03
C MET A 18 0.32 -21.35 20.53
N SER A 19 -0.67 -20.85 21.27
CA SER A 19 -0.70 -20.86 22.74
C SER A 19 -2.02 -21.48 23.21
N GLU A 20 -2.73 -20.91 24.19
CA GLU A 20 -4.10 -21.30 24.55
C GLU A 20 -5.12 -20.96 23.44
N ARG A 21 -4.79 -20.00 22.57
CA ARG A 21 -5.56 -19.66 21.36
C ARG A 21 -4.62 -19.63 20.15
N GLN A 22 -5.14 -19.99 19.00
CA GLN A 22 -4.43 -19.86 17.73
C GLN A 22 -4.42 -18.39 17.30
N ASP A 23 -3.23 -17.81 17.14
CA ASP A 23 -3.03 -16.46 16.64
C ASP A 23 -2.40 -16.52 15.24
N PHE A 24 -3.24 -16.37 14.21
CA PHE A 24 -2.84 -16.45 12.81
C PHE A 24 -2.84 -15.06 12.17
N THR A 25 -1.72 -14.69 11.56
CA THR A 25 -1.51 -13.41 10.89
C THR A 25 -1.04 -13.63 9.46
N ILE A 26 -1.67 -12.92 8.51
CA ILE A 26 -1.18 -12.79 7.14
C ILE A 26 -0.50 -11.43 7.01
N SER A 27 0.67 -11.42 6.39
CA SER A 27 1.40 -10.21 6.03
C SER A 27 1.57 -10.14 4.51
N VAL A 28 1.32 -8.98 3.92
CA VAL A 28 1.65 -8.66 2.52
C VAL A 28 2.55 -7.44 2.46
N TRP A 29 3.51 -7.45 1.54
CA TRP A 29 4.34 -6.30 1.20
C TRP A 29 4.04 -5.94 -0.25
N VAL A 30 3.45 -4.77 -0.44
CA VAL A 30 2.91 -4.33 -1.72
C VAL A 30 3.75 -3.14 -2.20
N PRO A 31 4.49 -3.29 -3.31
CA PRO A 31 5.20 -2.16 -3.91
C PRO A 31 4.21 -1.21 -4.55
N THR A 32 4.37 0.08 -4.32
CA THR A 32 3.53 1.15 -4.88
C THR A 32 4.38 2.34 -5.28
N THR A 33 3.76 3.34 -5.90
CA THR A 33 4.37 4.66 -6.14
C THR A 33 3.72 5.70 -5.24
N THR A 34 4.52 6.55 -4.62
CA THR A 34 4.08 7.76 -3.94
C THR A 34 4.57 9.00 -4.70
N LEU A 35 3.70 10.01 -4.83
CA LEU A 35 4.07 11.29 -5.42
C LEU A 35 3.82 12.40 -4.40
N CYS A 36 4.85 13.22 -4.16
CA CYS A 36 4.86 14.16 -3.06
C CYS A 36 3.93 15.37 -3.30
N PRO A 37 2.89 15.57 -2.46
CA PRO A 37 2.01 16.73 -2.58
C PRO A 37 2.76 18.06 -2.44
N CYS A 38 3.71 18.13 -1.50
CA CYS A 38 4.53 19.33 -1.27
C CYS A 38 5.32 19.70 -2.53
N SER A 39 5.98 18.72 -3.17
CA SER A 39 6.76 18.96 -4.39
C SER A 39 5.90 19.49 -5.53
N LYS A 40 4.69 18.93 -5.71
CA LYS A 40 3.72 19.37 -6.71
C LYS A 40 3.24 20.81 -6.45
N GLU A 41 3.02 21.17 -5.19
CA GLU A 41 2.51 22.49 -4.80
C GLU A 41 3.53 23.61 -5.05
N ILE A 42 4.81 23.36 -4.76
CA ILE A 42 5.86 24.40 -4.84
C ILE A 42 6.55 24.48 -6.20
N SER A 43 6.44 23.44 -7.03
CA SER A 43 7.15 23.37 -8.31
C SER A 43 6.28 23.90 -9.45
N ARG A 44 6.87 24.70 -10.34
CA ARG A 44 6.18 25.20 -11.54
C ARG A 44 5.76 24.07 -12.49
N PHE A 45 6.54 22.98 -12.53
CA PHE A 45 6.29 21.80 -13.34
C PHE A 45 6.75 20.55 -12.58
N SER A 46 6.08 19.42 -12.81
CA SER A 46 6.42 18.12 -12.23
C SER A 46 6.30 18.07 -10.70
N ALA A 47 6.58 16.90 -10.15
CA ALA A 47 6.70 16.61 -8.73
C ALA A 47 7.59 15.38 -8.57
N HIS A 48 8.41 15.31 -7.53
CA HIS A 48 9.16 14.08 -7.29
C HIS A 48 8.23 12.95 -6.83
N ASN A 49 8.57 11.75 -7.26
CA ASN A 49 7.90 10.51 -6.91
C ASN A 49 8.94 9.41 -6.72
N GLN A 50 8.54 8.38 -5.99
CA GLN A 50 9.43 7.29 -5.63
C GLN A 50 8.65 6.00 -5.41
N ARG A 51 9.39 4.89 -5.33
CA ARG A 51 8.81 3.64 -4.85
C ARG A 51 8.53 3.74 -3.36
N ALA A 52 7.43 3.14 -2.96
CA ALA A 52 7.12 2.84 -1.58
C ALA A 52 6.79 1.36 -1.41
N GLU A 53 7.04 0.82 -0.24
CA GLU A 53 6.60 -0.52 0.16
C GLU A 53 5.59 -0.39 1.29
N ILE A 54 4.39 -0.93 1.07
CA ILE A 54 3.32 -0.95 2.05
C ILE A 54 3.26 -2.34 2.65
N ASN A 55 3.52 -2.43 3.95
CA ASN A 55 3.36 -3.65 4.72
C ASN A 55 2.03 -3.66 5.47
N LEU A 56 1.12 -4.55 5.07
CA LEU A 56 -0.15 -4.79 5.75
C LEU A 56 -0.09 -6.14 6.46
N ASN A 57 -0.33 -6.14 7.77
CA ASN A 57 -0.48 -7.34 8.59
C ASN A 57 -1.92 -7.41 9.08
N VAL A 58 -2.58 -8.57 8.95
CA VAL A 58 -3.99 -8.72 9.34
C VAL A 58 -4.21 -10.01 10.12
N LYS A 59 -5.11 -9.92 11.11
CA LYS A 59 -5.79 -11.08 11.71
C LYS A 59 -7.25 -11.03 11.28
N PHE A 60 -7.81 -12.20 11.02
CA PHE A 60 -9.14 -12.30 10.41
C PHE A 60 -9.98 -13.40 11.05
N LYS A 61 -11.31 -13.26 10.91
CA LYS A 61 -12.31 -14.19 11.46
C LYS A 61 -12.74 -15.24 10.44
N LYS A 62 -12.71 -14.90 9.15
CA LYS A 62 -13.04 -15.78 8.03
C LYS A 62 -11.93 -15.72 6.99
N PHE A 63 -11.87 -16.72 6.14
CA PHE A 63 -10.93 -16.78 5.03
C PHE A 63 -10.94 -15.48 4.22
N ILE A 64 -9.75 -14.94 3.93
CA ILE A 64 -9.51 -13.74 3.10
C ILE A 64 -8.49 -14.12 2.02
N TRP A 65 -8.73 -13.71 0.78
CA TRP A 65 -7.77 -13.88 -0.31
C TRP A 65 -6.61 -12.91 -0.16
N LEU A 66 -5.41 -13.36 -0.53
CA LEU A 66 -4.22 -12.52 -0.48
C LEU A 66 -4.33 -11.38 -1.49
N GLU A 67 -4.94 -11.69 -2.63
CA GLU A 67 -5.25 -10.79 -3.74
C GLU A 67 -6.17 -9.65 -3.30
N ASP A 68 -7.19 -9.93 -2.47
CA ASP A 68 -8.10 -8.90 -1.93
C ASP A 68 -7.32 -7.90 -1.04
N LEU A 69 -6.34 -8.39 -0.26
CA LEU A 69 -5.49 -7.54 0.57
C LEU A 69 -4.53 -6.71 -0.30
N ILE A 70 -3.99 -7.29 -1.37
CA ILE A 70 -3.10 -6.60 -2.31
C ILE A 70 -3.87 -5.47 -3.01
N GLU A 71 -5.04 -5.75 -3.58
CA GLU A 71 -5.88 -4.76 -4.26
C GLU A 71 -6.32 -3.64 -3.31
N LEU A 72 -6.69 -3.99 -2.07
CA LEU A 72 -7.00 -3.02 -1.02
C LEU A 72 -5.82 -2.07 -0.78
N VAL A 73 -4.61 -2.60 -0.64
CA VAL A 73 -3.41 -1.80 -0.40
C VAL A 73 -3.05 -0.94 -1.61
N GLU A 74 -3.10 -1.49 -2.83
CA GLU A 74 -2.82 -0.76 -4.08
C GLU A 74 -3.78 0.43 -4.25
N SER A 75 -5.06 0.25 -3.91
CA SER A 75 -6.07 1.33 -3.96
C SER A 75 -5.82 2.47 -2.95
N GLY A 76 -4.92 2.26 -1.98
CA GLY A 76 -4.58 3.21 -0.94
C GLY A 76 -3.37 4.11 -1.25
N ALA A 77 -2.69 3.93 -2.38
CA ALA A 77 -1.50 4.69 -2.76
C ALA A 77 -1.78 5.76 -3.84
N SER A 78 -0.75 6.51 -4.25
CA SER A 78 -0.87 7.44 -5.39
C SER A 78 -1.14 6.70 -6.69
N CYS A 79 -0.39 5.61 -6.93
CA CYS A 79 -0.60 4.68 -8.03
C CYS A 79 0.05 3.32 -7.73
N GLU A 80 -0.60 2.23 -8.17
CA GLU A 80 -0.01 0.90 -8.24
C GLU A 80 1.17 0.82 -9.22
N VAL A 81 1.95 -0.26 -9.12
CA VAL A 81 3.08 -0.54 -10.02
C VAL A 81 2.76 -1.69 -10.95
N TYR A 82 3.32 -1.64 -12.15
CA TYR A 82 3.18 -2.69 -13.16
C TYR A 82 4.56 -3.11 -13.64
N SER A 83 4.74 -4.41 -13.87
CA SER A 83 6.01 -4.95 -14.37
C SER A 83 6.24 -4.67 -15.86
N LEU A 84 5.16 -4.43 -16.62
CA LEU A 84 5.24 -4.05 -18.03
C LEU A 84 4.23 -2.93 -18.33
N LEU A 85 4.74 -1.83 -18.90
CA LEU A 85 3.93 -0.71 -19.36
C LEU A 85 4.29 -0.40 -20.82
N LYS A 86 3.28 -0.23 -21.67
CA LYS A 86 3.47 0.41 -22.99
C LYS A 86 3.38 1.92 -22.83
N ARG A 87 3.82 2.68 -23.84
CA ARG A 87 3.80 4.16 -23.80
C ARG A 87 2.46 4.77 -23.36
N PRO A 88 1.29 4.30 -23.84
CA PRO A 88 0.01 4.85 -23.37
C PRO A 88 -0.29 4.52 -21.90
N ASP A 89 0.26 3.43 -21.37
CA ASP A 89 0.09 3.02 -19.97
C ASP A 89 1.02 3.81 -19.06
N GLU A 90 2.26 4.03 -19.47
CA GLU A 90 3.22 4.89 -18.79
C GLU A 90 2.68 6.32 -18.62
N LYS A 91 2.08 6.86 -19.68
CA LYS A 91 1.34 8.14 -19.62
C LYS A 91 0.28 8.10 -18.52
N TYR A 92 -0.58 7.08 -18.54
CA TYR A 92 -1.70 6.95 -17.61
C TYR A 92 -1.24 6.86 -16.16
N VAL A 93 -0.27 5.99 -15.82
CA VAL A 93 0.20 5.84 -14.43
C VAL A 93 0.90 7.09 -13.91
N THR A 94 1.61 7.80 -14.81
CA THR A 94 2.26 9.07 -14.47
C THR A 94 1.22 10.15 -14.15
N GLU A 95 0.20 10.30 -14.98
CA GLU A 95 -0.89 11.25 -14.77
C GLU A 95 -1.71 10.89 -13.51
N LYS A 96 -2.04 9.61 -13.32
CA LYS A 96 -2.76 9.12 -12.14
C LYS A 96 -2.03 9.45 -10.84
N ALA A 97 -0.73 9.16 -10.75
CA ALA A 97 0.07 9.50 -9.58
C ALA A 97 0.16 11.02 -9.37
N TYR A 98 0.28 11.79 -10.45
CA TYR A 98 0.36 13.25 -10.38
C TYR A 98 -0.96 13.88 -9.91
N GLU A 99 -2.10 13.34 -10.34
CA GLU A 99 -3.44 13.78 -9.93
C GLU A 99 -3.80 13.35 -8.50
N ASN A 100 -3.18 12.29 -7.99
CA ASN A 100 -3.42 11.70 -6.67
C ASN A 100 -2.15 11.72 -5.77
N PRO A 101 -1.57 12.90 -5.49
CA PRO A 101 -0.37 12.98 -4.66
C PRO A 101 -0.70 12.62 -3.20
N MET A 102 0.16 11.86 -2.53
CA MET A 102 -0.03 11.44 -1.14
C MET A 102 1.29 11.49 -0.37
N PHE A 103 1.25 12.01 0.86
CA PHE A 103 2.35 11.79 1.81
C PHE A 103 2.31 10.35 2.34
N VAL A 104 3.42 9.91 2.96
CA VAL A 104 3.51 8.57 3.57
C VAL A 104 2.41 8.36 4.63
N GLU A 105 2.08 9.40 5.39
CA GLU A 105 1.03 9.38 6.39
C GLU A 105 -0.38 9.30 5.79
N ASP A 106 -0.58 9.86 4.60
CA ASP A 106 -1.88 9.79 3.89
C ASP A 106 -2.13 8.36 3.42
N VAL A 107 -1.11 7.70 2.87
CA VAL A 107 -1.17 6.30 2.43
C VAL A 107 -1.48 5.38 3.62
N VAL A 108 -0.75 5.52 4.74
CA VAL A 108 -1.02 4.73 5.97
C VAL A 108 -2.46 4.92 6.43
N ARG A 109 -2.94 6.17 6.51
CA ARG A 109 -4.32 6.47 6.93
C ARG A 109 -5.35 5.88 5.97
N LYS A 110 -5.12 5.96 4.67
CA LYS A 110 -6.04 5.45 3.65
C LYS A 110 -6.15 3.93 3.70
N VAL A 111 -5.03 3.22 3.73
CA VAL A 111 -4.99 1.75 3.84
C VAL A 111 -5.61 1.30 5.17
N ALA A 112 -5.34 1.99 6.27
CA ALA A 112 -5.96 1.69 7.56
C ALA A 112 -7.48 1.84 7.52
N GLN A 113 -8.01 2.92 6.92
CA GLN A 113 -9.46 3.12 6.77
C GLN A 113 -10.13 2.02 5.93
N LEU A 114 -9.51 1.63 4.82
CA LEU A 114 -9.99 0.54 3.98
C LEU A 114 -9.98 -0.80 4.74
N THR A 115 -8.91 -1.06 5.48
CA THR A 115 -8.75 -2.28 6.28
C THR A 115 -9.75 -2.34 7.43
N MET A 116 -10.01 -1.21 8.11
CA MET A 116 -11.04 -1.10 9.15
C MET A 116 -12.44 -1.38 8.63
N ALA A 117 -12.73 -1.02 7.38
CA ALA A 117 -14.03 -1.26 6.77
C ALA A 117 -14.24 -2.74 6.38
N HIS A 118 -13.18 -3.56 6.36
CA HIS A 118 -13.28 -4.97 6.01
C HIS A 118 -13.89 -5.78 7.18
N PRO A 119 -15.08 -6.38 7.01
CA PRO A 119 -15.87 -6.93 8.12
C PRO A 119 -15.22 -8.13 8.82
N ASP A 120 -14.37 -8.86 8.10
CA ASP A 120 -13.71 -10.06 8.61
C ASP A 120 -12.34 -9.79 9.23
N ILE A 121 -11.80 -8.56 9.18
CA ILE A 121 -10.52 -8.20 9.81
C ILE A 121 -10.77 -7.79 11.27
N SER A 122 -10.11 -8.46 12.21
CA SER A 122 -10.25 -8.22 13.65
C SER A 122 -9.14 -7.34 14.24
N TRP A 123 -7.98 -7.35 13.59
CA TRP A 123 -6.81 -6.57 13.94
C TRP A 123 -5.96 -6.35 12.70
N PHE A 124 -5.29 -5.22 12.60
CA PHE A 124 -4.26 -5.01 11.58
C PHE A 124 -3.15 -4.08 12.05
N SER A 125 -2.04 -4.11 11.32
CA SER A 125 -1.06 -3.03 11.30
C SER A 125 -0.67 -2.69 9.86
N VAL A 126 -0.44 -1.40 9.62
CA VAL A 126 -0.01 -0.85 8.33
C VAL A 126 1.27 -0.08 8.56
N GLY A 127 2.34 -0.47 7.87
CA GLY A 127 3.56 0.33 7.72
C GLY A 127 3.73 0.75 6.27
N VAL A 128 4.17 1.98 6.04
CA VAL A 128 4.55 2.45 4.70
C VAL A 128 5.95 3.02 4.77
N GLU A 129 6.84 2.49 3.93
CA GLU A 129 8.18 3.01 3.73
C GLU A 129 8.30 3.61 2.33
N SER A 130 8.55 4.91 2.25
CA SER A 130 8.83 5.64 1.01
C SER A 130 10.34 5.81 0.84
N PHE A 131 10.89 5.24 -0.23
CA PHE A 131 12.33 5.32 -0.54
C PHE A 131 12.63 6.63 -1.26
N GLU A 132 12.79 7.72 -0.52
CA GLU A 132 12.84 9.08 -1.06
C GLU A 132 13.81 9.25 -2.23
N SER A 133 13.31 9.76 -3.36
CA SER A 133 14.10 9.92 -4.59
C SER A 133 15.18 11.01 -4.49
N ILE A 134 15.00 11.99 -3.60
CA ILE A 134 15.85 13.17 -3.45
C ILE A 134 16.64 13.17 -2.13
N HIS A 135 16.50 12.13 -1.32
CA HIS A 135 17.16 12.00 -0.03
C HIS A 135 17.80 10.62 0.13
N LYS A 136 18.82 10.51 1.00
CA LYS A 136 19.48 9.22 1.31
C LYS A 136 18.94 8.60 2.60
N HIS A 137 17.63 8.59 2.74
CA HIS A 137 16.89 7.97 3.84
C HIS A 137 15.44 7.74 3.40
N SER A 138 14.75 6.83 4.07
CA SER A 138 13.32 6.60 3.83
C SER A 138 12.47 7.53 4.71
N ALA A 139 11.31 7.93 4.19
CA ALA A 139 10.22 8.44 5.02
C ALA A 139 9.33 7.25 5.43
N TYR A 140 8.91 7.20 6.70
CA TYR A 140 8.17 6.06 7.24
C TYR A 140 7.00 6.51 8.12
N ALA A 141 5.87 5.84 7.95
CA ALA A 141 4.72 5.98 8.84
C ALA A 141 4.13 4.60 9.18
N PHE A 142 3.50 4.51 10.35
CA PHE A 142 2.92 3.27 10.86
C PHE A 142 1.66 3.53 11.67
N THR A 143 0.69 2.63 11.57
CA THR A 143 -0.48 2.60 12.47
C THR A 143 -0.94 1.16 12.68
N ASP A 144 -1.50 0.88 13.85
CA ASP A 144 -2.16 -0.37 14.15
C ASP A 144 -3.55 -0.13 14.76
N TYR A 145 -4.40 -1.12 14.61
CA TYR A 145 -5.75 -1.08 15.14
C TYR A 145 -6.16 -2.45 15.67
N GLN A 146 -6.73 -2.44 16.86
CA GLN A 146 -7.39 -3.59 17.46
C GLN A 146 -8.85 -3.25 17.73
N ALA A 147 -9.77 -4.03 17.17
CA ALA A 147 -11.17 -3.93 17.57
C ALA A 147 -11.29 -4.29 19.05
N ILE A 148 -11.83 -3.38 19.86
CA ILE A 148 -12.14 -3.66 21.27
C ILE A 148 -13.27 -4.69 21.26
N CYS A 149 -13.02 -5.89 21.82
CA CYS A 149 -14.11 -6.83 22.11
C CYS A 149 -15.01 -6.20 23.18
N CYS A 150 -16.20 -5.76 22.79
CA CYS A 150 -17.33 -5.59 23.71
C CYS A 150 -17.92 -6.94 24.09
#